data_AF-A0AB36GMW2-F1
#
_entry.id   AF-A0AB36GMW2-F1
#
_cell.length_a   1.000
_cell.length_b   1.000
_cell.length_c   1.000
_cell.angle_alpha   90.00
_cell.angle_beta   90.00
_cell.angle_gamma   90.00
#
_symmetry.space_group_name_H-M   'P 1'
#
loop_
_entity.id
_entity.type
_entity.pdbx_description
1 polymer ?
#
loop_
_entity_poly.entity_id
_entity_poly.type
_entity_poly.pdbx_seq_one_letter_code
_entity_poly.pdbx_strand_id
1 'polypeptide(L)'
;MRWEHAKRRAARWLVSDAAGLLVLGSISIARGMSYTPVLVDPERKPTHFMESVLNPPAWAVVWILMGLLCLCATRVPKLVPSAVGAVVGLHSMWALSFIFATVFDDLPRAWVSSLGYIGIATMTLYAYGRGQASQVTVTDGR
;
A
#
# COMPACT_ATOMS: atom_id res chain seq x y z
N MET A 1 3.44 36.87 -9.56
CA MET A 1 2.06 36.32 -9.55
C MET A 1 1.96 34.88 -10.05
N ARG A 2 2.31 34.53 -11.31
CA ARG A 2 2.17 33.15 -11.86
C ARG A 2 2.88 32.04 -11.06
N TRP A 3 4.06 32.34 -10.51
CA TRP A 3 4.86 31.40 -9.70
C TRP A 3 4.19 31.02 -8.37
N GLU A 4 3.61 31.99 -7.67
CA GLU A 4 2.92 31.77 -6.39
C GLU A 4 1.63 30.95 -6.57
N HIS A 5 0.91 31.15 -7.68
CA HIS A 5 -0.23 30.31 -8.02
C HIS A 5 0.17 28.86 -8.34
N ALA A 6 1.29 28.66 -9.06
CA ALA A 6 1.82 27.34 -9.35
C ALA A 6 2.21 26.60 -8.07
N LYS A 7 2.94 27.25 -7.15
CA LYS A 7 3.30 26.69 -5.84
C LYS A 7 2.07 26.25 -5.04
N ARG A 8 1.07 27.13 -4.92
CA ARG A 8 -0.18 26.82 -4.18
C ARG A 8 -0.97 25.68 -4.81
N ARG A 9 -0.93 25.54 -6.15
CA ARG A 9 -1.57 24.42 -6.84
C ARG A 9 -0.84 23.11 -6.57
N ALA A 10 0.49 23.11 -6.67
CA ALA A 10 1.31 21.93 -6.40
C ALA A 10 1.17 21.48 -4.95
N ALA A 11 1.27 22.40 -3.99
CA ALA A 11 1.12 22.10 -2.56
C ALA A 11 -0.25 21.47 -2.24
N ARG A 12 -1.35 22.03 -2.78
CA ARG A 12 -2.69 21.45 -2.60
C ARG A 12 -2.84 20.06 -3.22
N TRP A 13 -2.18 19.83 -4.36
CA TRP A 13 -2.22 18.53 -5.00
C TRP A 13 -1.42 17.48 -4.21
N LEU A 14 -0.23 17.83 -3.70
CA LEU A 14 0.63 16.93 -2.92
C LEU A 14 -0.03 16.40 -1.64
N VAL A 15 -0.97 17.16 -1.06
CA VAL A 15 -1.70 16.76 0.15
C VAL A 15 -3.08 16.16 -0.16
N SER A 16 -3.39 15.88 -1.44
CA SER A 16 -4.67 15.31 -1.84
C SER A 16 -4.70 13.79 -1.79
N ASP A 17 -5.87 13.22 -1.57
CA ASP A 17 -6.10 11.77 -1.63
C ASP A 17 -5.68 11.18 -2.97
N ALA A 18 -5.89 11.91 -4.08
CA ALA A 18 -5.47 11.46 -5.40
C ALA A 18 -3.94 11.29 -5.51
N ALA A 19 -3.16 12.18 -4.89
CA ALA A 19 -1.70 12.04 -4.84
C ALA A 19 -1.29 10.86 -3.95
N GLY A 20 -1.95 10.67 -2.80
CA GLY A 20 -1.74 9.50 -1.94
C GLY A 20 -2.02 8.18 -2.67
N LEU A 21 -3.13 8.10 -3.40
CA LEU A 21 -3.55 6.93 -4.17
C LEU A 21 -2.59 6.66 -5.33
N LEU A 22 -2.09 7.71 -5.98
CA LEU A 22 -1.08 7.58 -7.02
C LEU A 22 0.20 6.95 -6.46
N VAL A 23 0.70 7.44 -5.31
CA VAL A 23 1.90 6.90 -4.66
C VAL A 23 1.68 5.45 -4.23
N LEU A 24 0.58 5.18 -3.52
CA LEU A 24 0.24 3.86 -3.01
C LEU A 24 0.03 2.83 -4.14
N GLY A 25 -0.65 3.25 -5.21
CA GLY A 25 -0.85 2.43 -6.41
C GLY A 25 0.46 2.16 -7.14
N SER A 26 1.31 3.18 -7.31
CA SER A 26 2.58 3.05 -8.03
C SER A 26 3.56 2.12 -7.31
N ILE A 27 3.68 2.23 -5.98
CA ILE A 27 4.56 1.33 -5.21
C ILE A 27 4.03 -0.11 -5.21
N SER A 28 2.71 -0.30 -5.20
CA SER A 28 2.08 -1.62 -5.30
C SER A 28 2.33 -2.26 -6.67
N ILE A 29 2.20 -1.50 -7.75
CA ILE A 29 2.52 -1.96 -9.11
C ILE A 29 4.01 -2.30 -9.21
N ALA A 30 4.89 -1.44 -8.71
CA ALA A 30 6.33 -1.71 -8.68
C ALA A 30 6.66 -3.00 -7.91
N ARG A 31 5.98 -3.24 -6.79
CA ARG A 31 6.10 -4.49 -6.06
C ARG A 31 5.63 -5.69 -6.89
N GLY A 32 4.51 -5.57 -7.58
CA GLY A 32 4.02 -6.63 -8.48
C GLY A 32 4.98 -6.90 -9.64
N MET A 33 5.55 -5.86 -10.24
CA MET A 33 6.56 -6.01 -11.30
C MET A 33 7.77 -6.81 -10.82
N SER A 34 8.20 -6.63 -9.57
CA SER A 34 9.32 -7.39 -8.98
C SER A 34 9.08 -8.91 -8.92
N TYR A 35 7.84 -9.36 -9.11
CA TYR A 35 7.46 -10.77 -9.14
C TYR A 35 7.23 -11.34 -10.54
N THR A 36 7.46 -10.54 -11.58
CA THR A 36 7.33 -11.00 -12.96
C THR A 36 8.45 -11.99 -13.31
N PRO A 37 8.19 -12.97 -14.21
CA PRO A 37 9.18 -13.97 -14.61
C PRO A 37 10.42 -13.39 -15.29
N VAL A 38 10.37 -12.11 -15.70
CA VAL A 38 11.53 -11.38 -16.23
C VAL A 38 12.52 -11.02 -15.12
N LEU A 39 12.04 -10.81 -13.89
CA LEU A 39 12.84 -10.33 -12.76
C LEU A 39 13.07 -11.37 -11.67
N VAL A 40 12.24 -12.41 -11.61
CA VAL A 40 12.31 -13.48 -10.60
C VAL A 40 12.08 -14.82 -11.27
N ASP A 41 12.94 -15.79 -10.96
CA ASP A 41 12.71 -17.20 -11.29
C ASP A 41 11.43 -17.71 -10.59
N PRO A 42 10.38 -18.12 -11.33
CA PRO A 42 9.13 -18.60 -10.74
C PRO A 42 9.28 -19.87 -9.90
N GLU A 43 10.29 -20.71 -10.19
CA GLU A 43 10.51 -22.00 -9.54
C GLU A 43 11.44 -21.90 -8.32
N ARG A 44 11.88 -20.68 -7.97
CA ARG A 44 12.71 -20.48 -6.79
C ARG A 44 11.96 -20.87 -5.52
N LYS A 45 12.73 -21.23 -4.49
CA LYS A 45 12.18 -21.45 -3.15
C LYS A 45 11.49 -20.18 -2.63
N PRO A 46 10.32 -20.30 -1.97
CA PRO A 46 9.68 -19.18 -1.28
C PRO A 46 10.64 -18.50 -0.30
N THR A 47 10.65 -17.18 -0.29
CA THR A 47 11.51 -16.38 0.61
C THR A 47 10.84 -16.13 1.95
N HIS A 48 9.51 -16.13 2.00
CA HIS A 48 8.74 -15.91 3.21
C HIS A 48 7.37 -16.58 3.09
N PHE A 49 6.67 -16.77 4.21
CA PHE A 49 5.39 -17.48 4.30
C PHE A 49 4.37 -17.16 3.19
N MET A 50 4.11 -15.89 2.84
CA MET A 50 3.16 -15.56 1.77
C MET A 50 3.55 -16.10 0.38
N GLU A 51 4.83 -16.25 0.08
CA GLU A 51 5.28 -16.86 -1.17
C GLU A 51 5.10 -18.38 -1.19
N SER A 52 4.77 -19.03 -0.07
CA SER A 52 4.36 -20.44 -0.07
C SER A 52 2.88 -20.62 -0.41
N VAL A 53 2.08 -19.54 -0.32
CA VAL A 53 0.64 -19.57 -0.62
C VAL A 53 0.38 -19.48 -2.13
N LEU A 54 1.09 -18.58 -2.82
CA LEU A 54 1.03 -18.42 -4.27
C LEU A 54 2.43 -18.28 -4.84
N ASN A 55 2.60 -18.74 -6.08
CA ASN A 55 3.87 -18.56 -6.81
C ASN A 55 4.11 -17.06 -7.15
N PRO A 56 5.37 -16.68 -7.48
CA PRO A 56 5.70 -15.29 -7.79
C PRO A 56 4.80 -14.65 -8.86
N PRO A 57 4.54 -15.28 -10.03
CA PRO A 57 3.70 -14.66 -11.05
C PRO A 57 2.25 -14.37 -10.60
N ALA A 58 1.66 -15.24 -9.77
CA ALA A 58 0.32 -14.98 -9.22
C ALA A 58 0.33 -13.78 -8.26
N TRP A 59 1.35 -13.65 -7.41
CA TRP A 59 1.51 -12.46 -6.58
C TRP A 59 1.75 -11.19 -7.39
N ALA A 60 2.47 -11.27 -8.51
CA ALA A 60 2.63 -10.16 -9.44
C ALA A 60 1.26 -9.61 -9.88
N VAL A 61 0.34 -10.49 -10.27
CA VAL A 61 -1.02 -10.13 -10.67
C VAL A 61 -1.77 -9.46 -9.53
N VAL A 62 -1.75 -10.02 -8.32
CA VAL A 62 -2.46 -9.44 -7.16
C VAL A 62 -1.96 -8.03 -6.85
N TRP A 63 -0.65 -7.83 -6.75
CA TRP A 63 -0.05 -6.52 -6.47
C TRP A 63 -0.36 -5.49 -7.56
N ILE A 64 -0.32 -5.89 -8.83
CA ILE A 64 -0.66 -5.01 -9.96
C ILE A 64 -2.15 -4.64 -9.91
N LEU A 65 -3.06 -5.60 -9.72
CA LEU A 65 -4.49 -5.34 -9.65
C LEU A 65 -4.85 -4.42 -8.49
N MET A 66 -4.26 -4.61 -7.31
CA MET A 66 -4.50 -3.73 -6.16
C MET A 66 -3.95 -2.31 -6.41
N GLY A 67 -2.80 -2.20 -7.08
CA GLY A 67 -2.27 -0.90 -7.47
C GLY A 67 -3.12 -0.19 -8.53
N LEU A 68 -3.63 -0.93 -9.53
CA LEU A 68 -4.59 -0.41 -10.50
C LEU A 68 -5.90 0.04 -9.84
N LEU A 69 -6.37 -0.68 -8.82
CA LEU A 69 -7.54 -0.27 -8.04
C LEU A 69 -7.32 1.10 -7.38
N CYS A 70 -6.12 1.36 -6.82
CA CYS A 70 -5.78 2.70 -6.32
C CYS A 70 -5.81 3.77 -7.43
N LEU A 71 -5.28 3.47 -8.61
CA LEU A 71 -5.32 4.41 -9.73
C LEU A 71 -6.76 4.70 -10.19
N CYS A 72 -7.63 3.68 -10.25
CA CYS A 72 -9.04 3.85 -10.54
C CYS A 72 -9.76 4.70 -9.47
N ALA A 73 -9.41 4.50 -8.19
CA ALA A 73 -9.98 5.27 -7.08
C ALA A 73 -9.64 6.78 -7.15
N THR A 74 -8.61 7.18 -7.90
CA THR A 74 -8.32 8.62 -8.15
C THR A 74 -9.43 9.32 -8.92
N ARG A 75 -10.24 8.56 -9.67
CA ARG A 75 -11.38 9.07 -10.46
C ARG A 75 -12.73 8.67 -9.89
N VAL A 76 -12.77 7.63 -9.04
CA VAL A 76 -13.99 7.10 -8.45
C VAL A 76 -13.86 7.12 -6.92
N PRO A 77 -14.24 8.23 -6.25
CA PRO A 77 -14.03 8.40 -4.80
C PRO A 77 -14.67 7.30 -3.93
N LYS A 78 -15.75 6.68 -4.40
CA LYS A 78 -16.40 5.55 -3.72
C LYS A 78 -15.49 4.32 -3.56
N LEU A 79 -14.46 4.19 -4.40
CA LEU A 79 -13.50 3.09 -4.33
C LEU A 79 -12.36 3.34 -3.35
N VAL A 80 -12.20 4.57 -2.84
CA VAL A 80 -11.08 4.94 -1.95
C VAL A 80 -10.98 4.01 -0.74
N PRO A 81 -12.06 3.72 0.03
CA PRO A 81 -11.96 2.86 1.20
C PRO A 81 -11.52 1.43 0.86
N SER A 82 -12.07 0.87 -0.23
CA SER A 82 -11.72 -0.47 -0.69
C SER A 82 -10.29 -0.54 -1.21
N ALA A 83 -9.86 0.45 -2.00
CA ALA A 83 -8.51 0.52 -2.55
C ALA A 83 -7.46 0.63 -1.45
N VAL A 84 -7.66 1.58 -0.52
CA VAL A 84 -6.77 1.78 0.63
C VAL A 84 -6.75 0.54 1.52
N GLY A 85 -7.92 0.01 1.89
CA GLY A 85 -8.02 -1.17 2.75
C GLY A 85 -7.35 -2.40 2.14
N ALA A 86 -7.57 -2.67 0.85
CA ALA A 86 -6.97 -3.80 0.16
C ALA A 86 -5.44 -3.71 0.09
N VAL A 87 -4.90 -2.56 -0.31
CA VAL A 87 -3.44 -2.38 -0.38
C VAL A 87 -2.80 -2.34 1.00
N VAL A 88 -3.40 -1.68 1.99
CA VAL A 88 -2.92 -1.70 3.38
C VAL A 88 -2.91 -3.12 3.94
N GLY A 89 -3.98 -3.90 3.69
CA GLY A 89 -4.06 -5.30 4.08
C GLY A 89 -2.95 -6.13 3.45
N LEU A 90 -2.70 -5.94 2.15
CA LEU A 90 -1.66 -6.63 1.40
C LEU A 90 -0.26 -6.29 1.93
N HIS A 91 0.04 -5.01 2.21
CA HIS A 91 1.29 -4.62 2.88
C HIS A 91 1.40 -5.22 4.28
N SER A 92 0.33 -5.19 5.07
CA SER A 92 0.32 -5.75 6.45
C SER A 92 0.59 -7.25 6.44
N MET A 93 0.00 -7.97 5.48
CA MET A 93 0.22 -9.40 5.28
C MET A 93 1.69 -9.70 4.90
N TRP A 94 2.29 -8.85 4.05
CA TRP A 94 3.72 -8.95 3.75
C TRP A 94 4.61 -8.68 4.97
N ALA A 95 4.29 -7.65 5.75
CA ALA A 95 4.99 -7.35 6.99
C ALA A 95 4.97 -8.55 7.94
N LEU A 96 3.78 -9.11 8.19
CA LEU A 96 3.61 -10.27 9.06
C LEU A 96 4.37 -11.48 8.54
N SER A 97 4.34 -11.71 7.22
CA SER A 97 5.08 -12.81 6.61
C SER A 97 6.59 -12.72 6.84
N PHE A 98 7.17 -11.52 6.81
CA PHE A 98 8.59 -11.31 7.09
C PHE A 98 8.91 -11.39 8.60
N ILE A 99 7.97 -11.00 9.47
CA ILE A 99 8.08 -11.23 10.91
C ILE A 99 8.11 -12.73 11.19
N PHE A 100 7.18 -13.50 10.61
CA PHE A 100 7.16 -14.96 10.75
C PHE A 100 8.42 -15.61 10.22
N ALA A 101 8.96 -15.14 9.09
CA ALA A 101 10.25 -15.61 8.59
C ALA A 101 11.42 -15.31 9.56
N THR A 102 11.32 -14.28 10.39
CA THR A 102 12.33 -13.99 11.43
C THR A 102 12.17 -14.90 12.65
N VAL A 103 10.93 -15.24 13.02
CA VAL A 103 10.63 -15.98 14.25
C VAL A 103 10.68 -17.50 14.04
N PHE A 104 10.22 -17.98 12.90
CA PHE A 104 10.00 -19.40 12.63
C PHE A 104 10.92 -19.99 11.55
N ASP A 105 11.55 -19.14 10.73
CA ASP A 105 12.48 -19.56 9.68
C ASP A 105 13.91 -19.06 9.98
N ASP A 106 14.91 -19.58 9.25
CA ASP A 106 16.33 -19.17 9.37
C ASP A 106 16.65 -17.84 8.64
N LEU A 107 15.75 -16.85 8.76
CA LEU A 107 15.89 -15.52 8.14
C LEU A 107 15.95 -14.41 9.22
N PRO A 108 17.04 -14.33 10.01
CA PRO A 108 17.13 -13.46 11.20
C PRO A 108 17.07 -11.95 10.90
N ARG A 109 17.21 -11.54 9.63
CA ARG A 109 17.13 -10.14 9.19
C ARG A 109 15.85 -9.81 8.42
N ALA A 110 14.92 -10.76 8.28
CA ALA A 110 13.67 -10.54 7.54
C ALA A 110 12.81 -9.42 8.13
N TRP A 111 12.87 -9.17 9.45
CA TRP A 111 12.21 -8.05 10.12
C TRP A 111 12.63 -6.67 9.58
N VAL A 112 13.82 -6.53 9.00
CA VAL A 112 14.23 -5.25 8.38
C VAL A 112 13.36 -4.94 7.15
N SER A 113 13.00 -5.97 6.39
CA SER A 113 12.07 -5.83 5.27
C SER A 113 10.66 -5.54 5.77
N SER A 114 10.23 -6.15 6.88
CA SER A 114 8.89 -5.91 7.44
C SER A 114 8.67 -4.45 7.84
N LEU A 115 9.71 -3.73 8.30
CA LEU A 115 9.62 -2.30 8.64
C LEU A 115 9.11 -1.46 7.47
N GLY A 116 9.55 -1.74 6.25
CA GLY A 116 9.08 -1.00 5.06
C GLY A 116 7.58 -1.20 4.83
N TYR A 117 7.10 -2.43 4.96
CA TYR A 117 5.69 -2.76 4.81
C TYR A 117 4.82 -2.16 5.94
N ILE A 118 5.29 -2.22 7.19
CA ILE A 118 4.62 -1.60 8.35
C ILE A 118 4.55 -0.09 8.15
N GLY A 119 5.66 0.53 7.73
CA GLY A 119 5.73 1.96 7.47
C GLY A 119 4.71 2.40 6.41
N ILE A 120 4.62 1.69 5.29
CA ILE A 120 3.64 1.99 4.24
C ILE A 120 2.22 1.82 4.76
N ALA A 121 1.91 0.70 5.44
CA ALA A 121 0.58 0.43 5.96
C ALA A 121 0.13 1.50 6.97
N THR A 122 0.97 1.78 7.98
CA THR A 122 0.65 2.74 9.06
C THR A 122 0.57 4.18 8.57
N MET A 123 1.49 4.62 7.69
CA MET A 123 1.42 5.96 7.08
C MET A 123 0.21 6.13 6.19
N THR A 124 -0.18 5.08 5.47
CA THR A 124 -1.40 5.11 4.66
C THR A 124 -2.63 5.22 5.57
N LEU A 125 -2.74 4.39 6.61
CA LEU A 125 -3.84 4.49 7.58
C LEU A 125 -3.90 5.87 8.23
N TYR A 126 -2.77 6.44 8.59
CA TYR A 126 -2.70 7.80 9.13
C TYR A 126 -3.19 8.85 8.12
N ALA A 127 -2.72 8.78 6.87
CA ALA A 127 -3.06 9.72 5.81
C ALA A 127 -4.55 9.74 5.47
N TYR A 128 -5.21 8.58 5.42
CA TYR A 128 -6.63 8.46 5.07
C TYR A 128 -7.56 8.44 6.29
N GLY A 129 -7.08 8.03 7.46
CA GLY A 129 -7.88 7.97 8.70
C GLY A 129 -8.13 9.34 9.32
N ARG A 130 -7.20 10.29 9.16
CA ARG A 130 -7.30 11.64 9.74
C ARG A 130 -8.48 12.47 9.24
N GLY A 131 -9.03 12.15 8.05
CA GLY A 131 -10.20 12.83 7.48
C GLY A 131 -11.54 12.45 8.11
N GLN A 132 -11.62 11.35 8.85
CA GLN A 132 -12.87 10.89 9.49
C GLN A 132 -13.11 11.52 10.88
N ALA A 133 -12.08 12.10 11.50
CA ALA A 133 -12.18 12.66 12.85
C ALA A 133 -12.99 13.97 12.93
N SER A 134 -13.33 14.61 11.80
CA SER A 134 -14.10 15.86 11.79
C SER A 134 -15.63 15.68 11.83
N GLN A 135 -16.14 14.45 11.95
CA GLN A 135 -17.57 14.15 12.13
C GLN A 135 -17.87 13.45 13.46
N VAL A 136 -17.22 13.84 14.55
CA VAL A 136 -17.77 13.57 15.88
C VAL A 136 -18.89 14.58 16.12
N THR A 137 -20.09 14.28 15.63
CA THR A 137 -21.30 15.01 15.99
C THR A 137 -21.57 14.72 17.47
N VAL A 138 -21.18 15.64 18.35
CA VAL A 138 -21.67 15.63 19.73
C VAL A 138 -23.14 16.04 19.65
N THR A 139 -24.03 15.05 19.62
CA THR A 139 -25.44 15.27 19.90
C THR A 139 -25.56 15.64 21.38
N ASP A 140 -25.59 16.95 21.66
CA ASP A 140 -26.07 17.45 22.95
C ASP A 140 -27.57 17.12 23.03
N GLY A 141 -27.94 16.27 23.98
CA GLY A 141 -29.27 15.72 24.14
C GLY A 141 -30.25 16.72 24.74
N ARG A 142 -30.57 17.79 24.01
CA ARG A 142 -31.65 18.73 24.32
C ARG A 142 -32.75 18.68 23.28
#